data_AF-A0A424YXT4-F1
#
_entry.id   AF-A0A424YXT4-F1
#
_cell.length_a   1.000
_cell.length_b   1.000
_cell.length_c   1.000
_cell.angle_alpha   90.00
_cell.angle_beta   90.00
_cell.angle_gamma   90.00
#
_symmetry.space_group_name_H-M   'P 1'
#
loop_
_entity.id
_entity.type
_entity.pdbx_description
1 polymer ?
#
loop_
_entity_poly.entity_id
_entity_poly.type
_entity_poly.pdbx_seq_one_letter_code
_entity_poly.pdbx_strand_id
1 'polypeptide(L)'
;MEKYCIDDFESINSILSSFATDMFDGITFIVRPVVGGIDYLRSMHKSYLFEKEINKISNFDFQTREKILDVLTDIVVDRIYDKDFIEVLEKKISELNEIEDSFKELDHRRLNIEQKQMHHVLKISLRKLNGRIVSIRDEINFKIWEDNENISQLLILDQIFYLIQEMIKAALNTPPNKLINSTIWNELIFSLLYIEAFHRNKVSFLELNNFLSGLTLYNYSEGKNPTEKDAIFEALVV
;
A
#
# COMPACT_ATOMS: atom_id res chain seq x y z
N MET A 1 -20.19 18.58 34.16
CA MET A 1 -19.83 17.33 33.47
C MET A 1 -19.30 17.70 32.11
N GLU A 2 -18.01 17.96 32.04
CA GLU A 2 -17.31 18.21 30.77
C GLU A 2 -17.20 16.88 30.03
N LYS A 3 -17.72 16.84 28.80
CA LYS A 3 -17.52 15.73 27.87
C LYS A 3 -16.06 15.78 27.43
N TYR A 4 -15.23 14.90 27.98
CA TYR A 4 -14.00 14.49 27.32
C TYR A 4 -14.42 13.77 26.04
N CYS A 5 -14.43 14.48 24.91
CA CYS A 5 -14.28 13.84 23.61
C CYS A 5 -12.82 13.38 23.58
N ILE A 6 -12.60 12.12 23.92
CA ILE A 6 -11.38 11.44 23.51
C ILE A 6 -11.44 11.49 21.97
N ASP A 7 -10.40 12.01 21.32
CA ASP A 7 -10.33 11.92 19.86
C ASP A 7 -10.27 10.44 19.53
N ASP A 8 -11.41 9.86 19.10
CA ASP A 8 -11.66 8.42 19.05
C ASP A 8 -10.68 7.64 18.15
N PHE A 9 -9.78 8.32 17.44
CA PHE A 9 -8.79 7.76 16.49
C PHE A 9 -7.37 8.37 16.63
N GLU A 10 -7.07 9.09 17.71
CA GLU A 10 -5.80 9.85 17.87
C GLU A 10 -4.56 8.99 17.58
N SER A 11 -4.55 7.76 18.06
CA SER A 11 -3.38 6.88 17.98
C SER A 11 -3.19 6.20 16.64
N ILE A 12 -4.26 5.76 15.97
CA ILE A 12 -4.15 5.31 14.57
C ILE A 12 -3.70 6.48 13.69
N ASN A 13 -4.33 7.64 13.86
CA ASN A 13 -3.98 8.81 13.06
C ASN A 13 -2.53 9.23 13.29
N SER A 14 -2.04 9.14 14.54
CA SER A 14 -0.64 9.37 14.87
C SER A 14 0.30 8.41 14.14
N ILE A 15 0.00 7.10 14.12
CA ILE A 15 0.81 6.09 13.40
C ILE A 15 0.77 6.35 11.89
N LEU A 16 -0.42 6.48 11.30
CA LEU A 16 -0.56 6.68 9.86
C LEU A 16 0.05 8.02 9.41
N SER A 17 0.00 9.05 10.26
CA SER A 17 0.71 10.32 10.04
C SER A 17 2.23 10.15 10.10
N SER A 18 2.77 9.41 11.07
CA SER A 18 4.22 9.17 11.16
C SER A 18 4.75 8.36 9.97
N PHE A 19 3.90 7.52 9.37
CA PHE A 19 4.22 6.69 8.21
C PHE A 19 3.66 7.21 6.88
N ALA A 20 3.16 8.45 6.80
CA ALA A 20 2.54 8.98 5.57
C ALA A 20 3.50 8.97 4.36
N THR A 21 4.79 9.26 4.58
CA THR A 21 5.81 9.13 3.52
C THR A 21 6.03 7.68 3.11
N ASP A 22 5.99 6.75 4.06
CA ASP A 22 6.17 5.33 3.79
C ASP A 22 5.00 4.74 3.01
N MET A 23 3.78 5.21 3.29
CA MET A 23 2.58 4.90 2.52
C MET A 23 2.67 5.45 1.09
N PHE A 24 3.05 6.72 0.92
CA PHE A 24 3.26 7.33 -0.41
C PHE A 24 4.29 6.56 -1.25
N ASP A 25 5.44 6.26 -0.65
CA ASP A 25 6.51 5.49 -1.30
C ASP A 25 6.04 4.07 -1.60
N GLY A 26 5.32 3.43 -0.68
CA GLY A 26 4.75 2.10 -0.85
C GLY A 26 3.80 2.01 -2.05
N ILE A 27 2.87 2.96 -2.16
CA ILE A 27 1.95 3.07 -3.31
C ILE A 27 2.76 3.27 -4.60
N THR A 28 3.71 4.21 -4.59
CA THR A 28 4.55 4.51 -5.76
C THR A 28 5.37 3.29 -6.21
N PHE A 29 5.91 2.49 -5.28
CA PHE A 29 6.67 1.28 -5.59
C PHE A 29 5.84 0.20 -6.26
N ILE A 30 4.52 0.18 -6.05
CA ILE A 30 3.66 -0.79 -6.71
C ILE A 30 3.11 -0.25 -8.02
N VAL A 31 2.72 1.02 -8.05
CA VAL A 31 2.21 1.69 -9.27
C VAL A 31 3.31 1.84 -10.32
N ARG A 32 4.54 2.18 -9.91
CA ARG A 32 5.73 2.27 -10.78
C ARG A 32 6.93 1.55 -10.15
N PRO A 33 7.07 0.23 -10.31
CA PRO A 33 8.08 -0.59 -9.63
C PRO A 33 9.55 -0.26 -9.92
N VAL A 34 9.83 0.43 -11.01
CA VAL A 34 11.18 0.95 -11.29
C VAL A 34 11.69 1.91 -10.21
N VAL A 35 10.78 2.58 -9.48
CA VAL A 35 11.12 3.46 -8.35
C VAL A 35 11.70 2.63 -7.20
N GLY A 36 11.05 1.54 -6.80
CA GLY A 36 11.54 0.66 -5.74
C GLY A 36 12.80 -0.13 -6.13
N GLY A 37 12.91 -0.51 -7.40
CA GLY A 37 14.02 -1.32 -7.93
C GLY A 37 15.25 -0.56 -8.45
N ILE A 38 15.36 0.75 -8.20
CA ILE A 38 16.42 1.59 -8.81
C ILE A 38 17.85 1.12 -8.50
N ASP A 39 18.10 0.57 -7.30
CA ASP A 39 19.43 0.06 -6.91
C ASP A 39 19.87 -1.14 -7.75
N TYR A 40 18.92 -1.98 -8.16
CA TYR A 40 19.18 -3.09 -9.08
C TYR A 40 19.41 -2.59 -10.51
N LEU A 41 18.68 -1.55 -10.94
CA LEU A 41 18.94 -0.92 -12.23
C LEU A 41 20.31 -0.24 -12.25
N ARG A 42 20.77 0.29 -11.10
CA ARG A 42 22.12 0.86 -10.93
C ARG A 42 23.20 -0.21 -11.11
N SER A 43 23.05 -1.39 -10.51
CA SER A 43 24.00 -2.49 -10.69
C SER A 43 24.07 -3.02 -12.12
N MET A 44 23.03 -2.75 -12.93
CA MET A 44 22.97 -3.06 -14.36
C MET A 44 23.38 -1.88 -15.26
N HIS A 45 23.89 -0.78 -14.70
CA HIS A 45 24.19 0.46 -15.43
C HIS A 45 23.01 1.04 -16.23
N LYS A 46 21.77 0.77 -15.80
CA LYS A 46 20.52 1.26 -16.41
C LYS A 46 19.81 2.32 -15.56
N SER A 47 20.32 2.68 -14.39
CA SER A 47 19.67 3.67 -13.50
C SER A 47 19.53 5.04 -14.14
N TYR A 48 20.47 5.46 -15.00
CA TYR A 48 20.42 6.75 -15.70
C TYR A 48 19.14 6.95 -16.51
N LEU A 49 18.51 5.85 -16.95
CA LEU A 49 17.24 5.87 -17.65
C LEU A 49 16.09 6.27 -16.72
N PHE A 50 16.18 6.18 -15.40
CA PHE A 50 15.04 6.43 -14.51
C PHE A 50 15.32 7.51 -13.47
N GLU A 51 16.59 7.78 -13.20
CA GLU A 51 17.07 8.62 -12.10
C GLU A 51 16.46 10.03 -12.09
N LYS A 52 16.34 10.69 -13.25
CA LYS A 52 15.72 12.02 -13.32
C LYS A 52 14.29 12.02 -12.79
N GLU A 53 13.46 11.08 -13.24
CA GLU A 53 12.04 11.04 -12.88
C GLU A 53 11.83 10.49 -11.46
N ILE A 54 12.65 9.52 -11.04
CA ILE A 54 12.65 9.02 -9.67
C ILE A 54 13.04 10.14 -8.69
N ASN A 55 14.09 10.91 -8.99
CA ASN A 55 14.50 12.03 -8.15
C ASN A 55 13.43 13.12 -8.08
N LYS A 56 12.69 13.36 -9.17
CA LYS A 56 11.56 14.29 -9.15
C LYS A 56 10.48 13.82 -8.17
N ILE A 57 10.08 12.54 -8.24
CA ILE A 57 9.04 11.96 -7.37
C ILE A 57 9.50 11.94 -5.90
N SER A 58 10.73 11.48 -5.63
CA SER A 58 11.27 11.38 -4.27
C SER A 58 11.47 12.75 -3.61
N ASN A 59 11.64 13.82 -4.39
CA ASN A 59 11.83 15.18 -3.88
C ASN A 59 10.55 16.02 -3.83
N PHE A 60 9.37 15.42 -4.08
CA PHE A 60 8.12 16.12 -3.81
C PHE A 60 8.04 16.54 -2.35
N ASP A 61 7.65 17.79 -2.12
CA ASP A 61 7.39 18.28 -0.77
C ASP A 61 6.14 17.60 -0.18
N PHE A 62 5.97 17.76 1.13
CA PHE A 62 4.86 17.17 1.87
C PHE A 62 3.50 17.57 1.27
N GLN A 63 3.31 18.85 0.95
CA GLN A 63 2.04 19.36 0.42
C GLN A 63 1.67 18.72 -0.93
N THR A 64 2.66 18.52 -1.80
CA THR A 64 2.49 17.88 -3.11
C THR A 64 2.12 16.41 -2.94
N ARG A 65 2.81 15.68 -2.05
CA ARG A 65 2.50 14.28 -1.75
C ARG A 65 1.09 14.13 -1.19
N GLU A 66 0.73 15.00 -0.24
CA GLU A 66 -0.61 15.03 0.36
C GLU A 66 -1.69 15.28 -0.70
N LYS A 67 -1.48 16.25 -1.60
CA LYS A 67 -2.42 16.52 -2.70
C LYS A 67 -2.58 15.31 -3.62
N ILE A 68 -1.49 14.63 -3.96
CA ILE A 68 -1.54 13.44 -4.82
C ILE A 68 -2.32 12.33 -4.12
N LEU A 69 -1.99 12.02 -2.86
CA LEU A 69 -2.69 10.99 -2.08
C LEU A 69 -4.17 11.32 -1.89
N ASP A 70 -4.51 12.58 -1.65
CA ASP A 70 -5.89 13.03 -1.54
C ASP A 70 -6.68 12.67 -2.81
N VAL A 71 -6.15 13.00 -3.98
CA VAL A 71 -6.81 12.68 -5.26
C VAL A 71 -6.87 11.17 -5.54
N LEU A 72 -5.81 10.41 -5.19
CA LEU A 72 -5.78 8.97 -5.43
C LEU A 72 -6.71 8.20 -4.48
N THR A 73 -6.88 8.68 -3.25
CA THR A 73 -7.78 8.06 -2.27
C THR A 73 -9.26 8.22 -2.62
N ASP A 74 -9.65 9.28 -3.33
CA ASP A 74 -11.03 9.45 -3.82
C ASP A 74 -11.50 8.30 -4.71
N ILE A 75 -10.57 7.58 -5.35
CA ILE A 75 -10.86 6.49 -6.28
C ILE A 75 -11.39 5.23 -5.56
N VAL A 76 -11.05 5.08 -4.29
CA VAL A 76 -11.37 3.88 -3.49
C VAL A 76 -12.52 4.10 -2.51
N VAL A 77 -12.95 5.35 -2.31
CA VAL A 77 -14.14 5.70 -1.51
C VAL A 77 -15.38 5.11 -2.17
N ASP A 78 -16.28 4.52 -1.37
CA ASP A 78 -17.51 3.85 -1.80
C ASP A 78 -17.33 2.74 -2.86
N ARG A 79 -16.09 2.31 -3.11
CA ARG A 79 -15.76 1.34 -4.15
C ARG A 79 -15.38 0.00 -3.54
N ILE A 80 -15.91 -1.07 -4.13
CA ILE A 80 -15.38 -2.41 -3.94
C ILE A 80 -14.34 -2.65 -5.03
N TYR A 81 -13.21 -3.27 -4.70
CA TYR A 81 -12.21 -3.62 -5.70
C TYR A 81 -12.84 -4.34 -6.91
N ASP A 82 -12.58 -3.81 -8.11
CA ASP A 82 -13.05 -4.34 -9.37
C ASP A 82 -11.91 -4.34 -10.41
N LYS A 83 -12.16 -4.97 -11.56
CA LYS A 83 -11.13 -5.12 -12.62
C LYS A 83 -10.79 -3.79 -13.32
N ASP A 84 -11.72 -2.84 -13.30
CA ASP A 84 -11.58 -1.55 -13.99
C ASP A 84 -10.83 -0.54 -13.10
N PHE A 85 -10.55 -0.89 -11.84
CA PHE A 85 -9.84 -0.07 -10.87
C PHE A 85 -8.53 0.49 -11.43
N ILE A 86 -7.74 -0.33 -12.10
CA ILE A 86 -6.44 0.10 -12.62
C ILE A 86 -6.59 1.13 -13.75
N GLU A 87 -7.61 1.01 -14.59
CA GLU A 87 -7.88 1.98 -15.66
C GLU A 87 -8.31 3.33 -15.07
N VAL A 88 -9.13 3.30 -14.02
CA VAL A 88 -9.53 4.51 -13.30
C VAL A 88 -8.33 5.16 -12.61
N LEU A 89 -7.46 4.35 -11.99
CA LEU A 89 -6.23 4.82 -11.35
C LEU A 89 -5.32 5.53 -12.35
N GLU A 90 -5.02 4.88 -13.48
CA GLU A 90 -4.15 5.45 -14.52
C GLU A 90 -4.75 6.72 -15.13
N LYS A 91 -6.07 6.76 -15.34
CA LYS A 91 -6.76 7.98 -15.75
C LYS A 91 -6.57 9.09 -14.72
N LYS A 92 -6.75 8.82 -13.43
CA LYS A 92 -6.61 9.83 -12.39
C LYS A 92 -5.18 10.34 -12.25
N ILE A 93 -4.19 9.46 -12.38
CA ILE A 93 -2.77 9.83 -12.47
C ILE A 93 -2.51 10.76 -13.66
N SER A 94 -3.15 10.51 -14.79
CA SER A 94 -3.01 11.38 -15.98
C SER A 94 -3.68 12.75 -15.83
N GLU A 95 -4.53 12.94 -14.83
CA GLU A 95 -5.13 14.25 -14.50
C GLU A 95 -4.25 15.05 -13.51
N LEU A 96 -3.19 14.45 -12.95
CA LEU A 96 -2.30 15.06 -11.95
C LEU A 96 -1.02 15.62 -12.60
N ASN A 97 -1.04 16.91 -12.93
CA ASN A 97 0.08 17.63 -13.56
C ASN A 97 1.42 17.45 -12.84
N GLU A 98 1.41 17.28 -11.51
CA GLU A 98 2.62 17.13 -10.69
C GLU A 98 3.40 15.84 -11.02
N ILE A 99 2.68 14.75 -11.31
CA ILE A 99 3.24 13.39 -11.40
C ILE A 99 3.07 12.74 -12.78
N GLU A 100 2.11 13.19 -13.58
CA GLU A 100 1.74 12.63 -14.89
C GLU A 100 2.96 12.39 -15.80
N ASP A 101 3.74 13.44 -16.08
CA ASP A 101 4.89 13.36 -16.99
C ASP A 101 5.92 12.34 -16.51
N SER A 102 6.18 12.31 -15.21
CA SER A 102 7.16 11.40 -14.63
C SER A 102 6.67 9.96 -14.69
N PHE A 103 5.38 9.71 -14.40
CA PHE A 103 4.81 8.36 -14.49
C PHE A 103 4.71 7.85 -15.93
N LYS A 104 4.36 8.72 -16.88
CA LYS A 104 4.37 8.40 -18.32
C LYS A 104 5.77 8.03 -18.80
N GLU A 105 6.78 8.81 -18.40
CA GLU A 105 8.15 8.57 -18.82
C GLU A 105 8.73 7.30 -18.20
N LEU A 106 8.46 7.04 -16.91
CA LEU A 106 8.83 5.79 -16.26
C LEU A 106 8.20 4.58 -16.96
N ASP A 107 6.93 4.67 -17.36
CA ASP A 107 6.24 3.62 -18.09
C ASP A 107 6.76 3.42 -19.51
N HIS A 108 7.11 4.50 -20.20
CA HIS A 108 7.73 4.38 -21.53
C HIS A 108 9.08 3.69 -21.43
N ARG A 109 9.93 4.12 -20.49
CA ARG A 109 11.28 3.59 -20.33
C ARG A 109 11.31 2.16 -19.79
N ARG A 110 10.30 1.73 -19.03
CA ARG A 110 10.19 0.33 -18.57
C ARG A 110 10.11 -0.67 -19.73
N LEU A 111 9.60 -0.25 -20.89
CA LEU A 111 9.52 -1.11 -22.09
C LEU A 111 10.91 -1.51 -22.62
N ASN A 112 11.96 -0.79 -22.23
CA ASN A 112 13.36 -1.09 -22.57
C ASN A 112 14.03 -2.05 -21.56
N ILE A 113 13.30 -2.53 -20.55
CA ILE A 113 13.78 -3.51 -19.57
C ILE A 113 13.29 -4.91 -20.00
N GLU A 114 14.21 -5.88 -20.01
CA GLU A 114 13.83 -7.26 -20.28
C GLU A 114 12.85 -7.80 -19.23
N GLN A 115 11.89 -8.61 -19.64
CA GLN A 115 10.87 -9.16 -18.74
C GLN A 115 11.46 -9.84 -17.48
N LYS A 116 12.57 -10.58 -17.63
CA LYS A 116 13.27 -11.20 -16.50
C LYS A 116 13.86 -10.18 -15.52
N GLN A 117 14.38 -9.07 -16.03
CA GLN A 117 14.90 -7.96 -15.23
C GLN A 117 13.75 -7.23 -14.54
N MET A 118 12.65 -7.00 -15.24
CA MET A 118 11.45 -6.36 -14.68
C MET A 118 10.85 -7.21 -13.54
N HIS A 119 10.88 -8.54 -13.66
CA HIS A 119 10.49 -9.43 -12.56
C HIS A 119 11.36 -9.25 -11.31
N HIS A 120 12.66 -9.00 -11.47
CA HIS A 120 13.55 -8.71 -10.34
C HIS A 120 13.24 -7.34 -9.73
N VAL A 121 12.99 -6.32 -10.55
CA VAL A 121 12.56 -4.99 -10.12
C VAL A 121 11.26 -5.06 -9.30
N LEU A 122 10.27 -5.83 -9.76
CA LEU A 122 9.02 -6.10 -9.05
C LEU A 122 9.27 -6.75 -7.68
N LYS A 123 10.08 -7.83 -7.65
CA LYS A 123 10.42 -8.51 -6.39
C LYS A 123 11.13 -7.60 -5.39
N ILE A 124 12.02 -6.73 -5.85
CA ILE A 124 12.71 -5.77 -4.98
C ILE A 124 11.72 -4.75 -4.42
N SER A 125 10.82 -4.24 -5.25
CA SER A 125 9.79 -3.28 -4.84
C SER A 125 8.86 -3.88 -3.79
N LEU A 126 8.41 -5.12 -3.98
CA LEU A 126 7.65 -5.87 -2.98
C LEU A 126 8.39 -6.06 -1.66
N ARG A 127 9.69 -6.40 -1.71
CA ARG A 127 10.50 -6.54 -0.49
C ARG A 127 10.63 -5.22 0.26
N LYS A 128 10.82 -4.11 -0.45
CA LYS A 128 10.84 -2.77 0.15
C LYS A 128 9.48 -2.43 0.78
N LEU A 129 8.37 -2.66 0.06
CA LEU A 129 7.02 -2.48 0.60
C LEU A 129 6.80 -3.32 1.86
N ASN A 130 7.17 -4.61 1.83
CA ASN A 130 7.04 -5.49 2.98
C ASN A 130 7.83 -4.97 4.19
N GLY A 131 9.06 -4.47 3.97
CA GLY A 131 9.85 -3.85 5.04
C GLY A 131 9.14 -2.67 5.69
N ARG A 132 8.53 -1.79 4.89
CA ARG A 132 7.73 -0.66 5.40
C ARG A 132 6.52 -1.12 6.22
N ILE A 133 5.79 -2.12 5.71
CA ILE A 133 4.63 -2.67 6.44
C ILE A 133 5.06 -3.32 7.75
N VAL A 134 6.19 -4.04 7.79
CA VAL A 134 6.73 -4.58 9.04
C VAL A 134 6.97 -3.47 10.05
N SER A 135 7.62 -2.36 9.65
CA SER A 135 7.84 -1.22 10.55
C SER A 135 6.54 -0.59 11.07
N ILE A 136 5.51 -0.48 10.23
CA ILE A 136 4.19 0.03 10.67
C ILE A 136 3.55 -0.93 11.69
N ARG A 137 3.58 -2.24 11.42
CA ARG A 137 3.02 -3.25 12.34
C ARG A 137 3.78 -3.32 13.66
N ASP A 138 5.10 -3.17 13.64
CA ASP A 138 5.90 -3.12 14.86
C ASP A 138 5.50 -1.93 15.74
N GLU A 139 5.23 -0.76 15.15
CA GLU A 139 4.71 0.42 15.86
C GLU A 139 3.30 0.17 16.43
N ILE A 140 2.40 -0.43 15.64
CA ILE A 140 1.05 -0.79 16.13
C ILE A 140 1.16 -1.75 17.31
N ASN A 141 1.99 -2.79 17.21
CA ASN A 141 2.20 -3.77 18.27
C ASN A 141 2.81 -3.14 19.53
N PHE A 142 3.64 -2.11 19.39
CA PHE A 142 4.13 -1.34 20.52
C PHE A 142 3.00 -0.56 21.20
N LYS A 143 2.19 0.19 20.43
CA LYS A 143 1.08 0.99 20.94
C LYS A 143 -0.02 0.18 21.61
N ILE A 144 -0.29 -1.06 21.20
CA ILE A 144 -1.31 -1.91 21.83
C ILE A 144 -1.10 -2.07 23.35
N TRP A 145 0.13 -1.93 23.84
CA TRP A 145 0.47 -2.05 25.25
C TRP A 145 0.44 -0.73 26.02
N GLU A 146 0.17 0.41 25.38
CA GLU A 146 0.08 1.71 26.03
C GLU A 146 -1.31 1.92 26.68
N ASP A 147 -1.34 2.65 27.79
CA ASP A 147 -2.59 2.93 28.51
C ASP A 147 -3.47 3.94 27.73
N ASN A 148 -4.80 3.74 27.77
CA ASN A 148 -5.83 4.56 27.11
C ASN A 148 -5.92 4.45 25.58
N GLU A 149 -5.31 3.42 25.00
CA GLU A 149 -5.38 3.13 23.57
C GLU A 149 -6.67 2.42 23.15
N ASN A 150 -7.13 2.69 21.92
CA ASN A 150 -8.23 1.94 21.32
C ASN A 150 -7.70 0.64 20.70
N ILE A 151 -7.61 -0.41 21.52
CA ILE A 151 -7.05 -1.71 21.12
C ILE A 151 -7.79 -2.31 19.92
N SER A 152 -9.11 -2.22 19.86
CA SER A 152 -9.90 -2.80 18.76
C SER A 152 -9.52 -2.19 17.42
N GLN A 153 -9.34 -0.87 17.41
CA GLN A 153 -8.90 -0.10 16.27
C GLN A 153 -7.50 -0.49 15.80
N LEU A 154 -6.54 -0.55 16.72
CA LEU A 154 -5.16 -0.97 16.43
C LEU A 154 -5.10 -2.41 15.88
N LEU A 155 -5.89 -3.33 16.44
CA LEU A 155 -5.96 -4.71 15.97
C LEU A 155 -6.51 -4.84 14.55
N ILE A 156 -7.55 -4.08 14.19
CA ILE A 156 -8.08 -4.09 12.81
C ILE A 156 -7.01 -3.63 11.83
N LEU A 157 -6.29 -2.55 12.15
CA LEU A 157 -5.24 -2.04 11.29
C LEU A 157 -4.08 -3.04 11.16
N ASP A 158 -3.64 -3.67 12.26
CA ASP A 158 -2.63 -4.72 12.22
C ASP A 158 -3.05 -5.90 11.35
N GLN A 159 -4.31 -6.35 11.46
CA GLN A 159 -4.85 -7.45 10.66
C GLN A 159 -4.89 -7.12 9.17
N ILE A 160 -5.26 -5.89 8.79
CA ILE A 160 -5.22 -5.47 7.38
C ILE A 160 -3.77 -5.50 6.87
N PHE A 161 -2.83 -4.92 7.62
CA PHE A 161 -1.41 -4.95 7.22
C PHE A 161 -0.84 -6.37 7.16
N TYR A 162 -1.25 -7.26 8.06
CA TYR A 162 -0.89 -8.68 8.02
C TYR A 162 -1.37 -9.35 6.72
N LEU A 163 -2.63 -9.14 6.34
CA LEU A 163 -3.19 -9.70 5.10
C LEU A 163 -2.47 -9.16 3.85
N ILE A 164 -2.07 -7.88 3.86
CA ILE A 164 -1.24 -7.29 2.79
C ILE A 164 0.15 -7.96 2.78
N GLN A 165 0.77 -8.23 3.93
CA GLN A 165 2.03 -8.98 3.99
C GLN A 165 1.91 -10.39 3.42
N GLU A 166 0.82 -11.11 3.71
CA GLU A 166 0.58 -12.44 3.13
C GLU A 166 0.41 -12.38 1.60
N MET A 167 -0.28 -11.35 1.09
CA MET A 167 -0.33 -11.10 -0.36
C MET A 167 1.06 -10.85 -0.95
N ILE A 168 1.91 -10.05 -0.28
CA ILE A 168 3.28 -9.79 -0.74
C ILE A 168 4.11 -11.09 -0.74
N LYS A 169 4.05 -11.90 0.33
CA LYS A 169 4.74 -13.19 0.40
C LYS A 169 4.30 -14.12 -0.72
N ALA A 170 3.00 -14.22 -0.99
CA ALA A 170 2.46 -14.98 -2.10
C ALA A 170 2.99 -14.48 -3.46
N ALA A 171 3.01 -13.15 -3.68
CA ALA A 171 3.54 -12.55 -4.90
C ALA A 171 5.04 -12.85 -5.09
N LEU A 172 5.84 -12.78 -4.01
CA LEU A 172 7.28 -13.06 -4.06
C LEU A 172 7.60 -14.53 -4.40
N ASN A 173 6.74 -15.46 -3.97
CA ASN A 173 6.86 -16.89 -4.23
C ASN A 173 6.28 -17.30 -5.60
N THR A 174 5.53 -16.42 -6.25
CA THR A 174 4.91 -16.70 -7.54
C THR A 174 5.94 -16.72 -8.68
N PRO A 175 5.96 -17.78 -9.53
CA PRO A 175 6.80 -17.83 -10.72
C PRO A 175 6.51 -16.67 -11.71
N PRO A 176 7.52 -16.15 -12.45
CA PRO A 176 7.36 -15.00 -13.34
C PRO A 176 6.23 -15.16 -14.38
N ASN A 177 6.07 -16.36 -14.91
CA ASN A 177 5.07 -16.70 -15.93
C ASN A 177 3.63 -16.70 -15.40
N LYS A 178 3.42 -16.85 -14.09
CA LYS A 178 2.09 -16.78 -13.45
C LYS A 178 1.75 -15.39 -12.93
N LEU A 179 2.77 -14.60 -12.60
CA LEU A 179 2.60 -13.26 -12.03
C LEU A 179 1.99 -12.25 -13.03
N ILE A 180 2.23 -12.42 -14.33
CA ILE A 180 1.75 -11.53 -15.40
C ILE A 180 0.22 -11.50 -15.48
N ASN A 181 -0.44 -12.60 -15.09
CA ASN A 181 -1.91 -12.71 -15.10
C ASN A 181 -2.53 -12.49 -13.72
N SER A 182 -1.73 -12.09 -12.72
CA SER A 182 -2.19 -11.90 -11.35
C SER A 182 -2.67 -10.48 -11.12
N THR A 183 -3.84 -10.35 -10.53
CA THR A 183 -4.41 -9.08 -10.06
C THR A 183 -3.80 -8.58 -8.75
N ILE A 184 -2.87 -9.34 -8.17
CA ILE A 184 -2.28 -9.08 -6.85
C ILE A 184 -1.71 -7.67 -6.69
N TRP A 185 -1.16 -7.12 -7.76
CA TRP A 185 -0.62 -5.76 -7.77
C TRP A 185 -1.70 -4.70 -7.62
N ASN A 186 -2.81 -4.87 -8.34
CA ASN A 186 -3.93 -3.95 -8.29
C ASN A 186 -4.61 -4.00 -6.92
N GLU A 187 -4.72 -5.20 -6.34
CA GLU A 187 -5.28 -5.39 -5.00
C GLU A 187 -4.38 -4.80 -3.92
N LEU A 188 -3.05 -4.92 -4.05
CA LEU A 188 -2.10 -4.25 -3.16
C LEU A 188 -2.23 -2.73 -3.23
N ILE A 189 -2.32 -2.15 -4.44
CA ILE A 189 -2.51 -0.70 -4.60
C ILE A 189 -3.84 -0.27 -3.98
N PHE A 190 -4.92 -0.98 -4.30
CA PHE A 190 -6.24 -0.71 -3.74
C PHE A 190 -6.21 -0.73 -2.20
N SER A 191 -5.61 -1.77 -1.62
CA SER A 191 -5.55 -1.93 -0.15
C SER A 191 -4.77 -0.80 0.52
N LEU A 192 -3.63 -0.40 -0.04
CA LEU A 192 -2.84 0.71 0.50
C LEU A 192 -3.58 2.05 0.38
N LEU A 193 -4.25 2.29 -0.75
CA LEU A 193 -5.07 3.49 -0.92
C LEU A 193 -6.29 3.48 0.00
N TYR A 194 -6.88 2.33 0.30
CA TYR A 194 -8.02 2.23 1.20
C TYR A 194 -7.64 2.56 2.66
N ILE A 195 -6.48 2.10 3.12
CA ILE A 195 -5.91 2.50 4.42
C ILE A 195 -5.65 4.00 4.45
N GLU A 196 -5.09 4.55 3.38
CA GLU A 196 -4.82 5.99 3.29
C GLU A 196 -6.12 6.81 3.22
N ALA A 197 -7.18 6.29 2.60
CA ALA A 197 -8.50 6.91 2.58
C ALA A 197 -9.11 6.94 4.00
N PHE A 198 -8.91 5.88 4.79
CA PHE A 198 -9.29 5.85 6.19
C PHE A 198 -8.50 6.88 7.02
N HIS A 199 -7.18 6.94 6.86
CA HIS A 199 -6.32 7.97 7.50
C HIS A 199 -6.83 9.40 7.24
N ARG A 200 -7.32 9.64 6.01
CA ARG A 200 -7.86 10.93 5.58
C ARG A 200 -9.33 11.16 5.98
N ASN A 201 -9.91 10.29 6.79
CA ASN A 201 -11.33 10.32 7.21
C ASN A 201 -12.33 10.28 6.03
N LYS A 202 -11.94 9.71 4.88
CA LYS A 202 -12.84 9.50 3.73
C LYS A 202 -13.60 8.18 3.82
N VAL A 203 -13.12 7.27 4.65
CA VAL A 203 -13.69 5.96 4.92
C VAL A 203 -13.92 5.88 6.43
N SER A 204 -15.09 5.42 6.84
CA SER A 204 -15.43 5.21 8.24
C SER A 204 -14.79 3.93 8.79
N PHE A 205 -14.69 3.84 10.12
CA PHE A 205 -14.18 2.63 10.77
C PHE A 205 -15.02 1.38 10.46
N LEU A 206 -16.34 1.52 10.31
CA LEU A 206 -17.21 0.41 9.92
C LEU A 206 -16.88 -0.10 8.50
N GLU A 207 -16.63 0.82 7.57
CA GLU A 207 -16.22 0.47 6.21
C GLU A 207 -14.83 -0.17 6.17
N LEU A 208 -13.89 0.30 7.00
CA LEU A 208 -12.58 -0.34 7.17
C LEU A 208 -12.70 -1.79 7.67
N ASN A 209 -13.61 -2.05 8.63
CA ASN A 209 -13.86 -3.39 9.13
C ASN A 209 -14.52 -4.30 8.07
N ASN A 210 -15.44 -3.75 7.27
CA ASN A 210 -16.02 -4.47 6.12
C ASN A 210 -14.94 -4.79 5.06
N PHE A 211 -14.02 -3.84 4.83
CA PHE A 211 -12.88 -4.04 3.93
C PHE A 211 -11.95 -5.16 4.43
N LEU A 212 -11.62 -5.19 5.73
CA LEU A 212 -10.89 -6.29 6.35
C LEU A 212 -11.57 -7.64 6.05
N SER A 213 -12.88 -7.74 6.26
CA SER A 213 -13.65 -8.97 5.99
C SER A 213 -13.53 -9.40 4.51
N GLY A 214 -13.64 -8.44 3.57
CA GLY A 214 -13.45 -8.69 2.15
C GLY A 214 -12.02 -9.15 1.80
N LEU A 215 -11.01 -8.53 2.40
CA LEU A 215 -9.60 -8.87 2.19
C LEU A 215 -9.27 -10.27 2.72
N THR A 216 -9.83 -10.65 3.87
CA THR A 216 -9.72 -12.00 4.43
C THR A 216 -10.30 -13.05 3.49
N LEU A 217 -11.53 -12.83 2.99
CA LEU A 217 -12.17 -13.74 2.04
C LEU A 217 -11.38 -13.88 0.74
N TYR A 218 -10.83 -12.78 0.23
CA TYR A 218 -9.95 -12.81 -0.94
C TYR A 218 -8.73 -13.69 -0.69
N ASN A 219 -7.99 -13.47 0.41
CA ASN A 219 -6.81 -14.26 0.74
C ASN A 219 -7.15 -15.76 0.92
N TYR A 220 -8.28 -16.06 1.55
CA TYR A 220 -8.79 -17.42 1.66
C TYR A 220 -9.05 -18.07 0.29
N SER A 221 -9.78 -17.37 -0.60
CA SER A 221 -10.12 -17.89 -1.93
C SER A 221 -8.91 -18.18 -2.82
N GLU A 222 -7.84 -17.43 -2.60
CA GLU A 222 -6.58 -17.54 -3.33
C GLU A 222 -5.62 -18.59 -2.72
N GLY A 223 -6.03 -19.30 -1.67
CA GLY A 223 -5.19 -20.27 -0.97
C GLY A 223 -4.01 -19.65 -0.24
N LYS A 224 -4.07 -18.33 0.02
CA LYS A 224 -3.07 -17.53 0.72
C LYS A 224 -3.37 -17.60 2.22
N ASN A 225 -3.31 -18.81 2.78
CA ASN A 225 -3.61 -19.03 4.19
C ASN A 225 -2.57 -18.32 5.07
N PRO A 226 -3.00 -17.61 6.12
CA PRO A 226 -2.20 -17.45 7.33
C PRO A 226 -1.68 -18.84 7.69
N THR A 227 -0.37 -19.04 7.80
CA THR A 227 0.12 -20.30 8.36
C THR A 227 -0.56 -20.51 9.71
N GLU A 228 -1.05 -21.72 10.02
CA GLU A 228 -1.88 -22.08 11.20
C GLU A 228 -1.36 -21.60 12.57
N LYS A 229 -0.16 -21.01 12.63
CA LYS A 229 0.45 -20.39 13.80
C LYS A 229 0.14 -18.90 13.98
N ASP A 230 -0.42 -18.24 12.97
CA ASP A 230 -0.67 -16.78 12.97
C ASP A 230 -2.18 -16.45 13.05
N ALA A 231 -3.05 -17.46 12.90
CA ALA A 231 -4.50 -17.33 13.02
C ALA A 231 -4.94 -17.39 14.49
N ILE A 232 -4.52 -16.40 15.28
CA ILE A 232 -5.20 -16.09 16.54
C ILE A 232 -5.41 -14.58 16.54
N PHE A 233 -6.59 -14.14 16.12
CA PHE A 233 -7.44 -13.12 16.74
C PHE A 233 -8.73 -12.96 15.92
N GLU A 234 -9.36 -14.09 15.56
CA GLU A 234 -10.82 -14.08 15.37
C GLU A 234 -11.44 -14.32 16.75
N ALA A 235 -12.41 -13.47 17.09
CA ALA A 235 -13.22 -13.44 18.31
C ALA A 235 -12.63 -12.69 19.54
N LEU A 236 -12.74 -11.37 19.51
CA LEU A 236 -13.28 -10.63 20.66
C LEU A 236 -14.38 -9.68 20.16
N VAL A 237 -15.50 -10.27 19.72
CA VAL A 237 -16.79 -9.59 19.77
C VAL A 237 -17.37 -9.95 21.14
N VAL A 238 -17.42 -8.98 22.05
CA VAL A 238 -18.25 -9.06 23.27
C VAL A 238 -19.66 -8.61 22.92
#